data_AF-J1HCC8-F1
#
_entry.id   AF-J1HCC8-F1
#
_cell.length_a   1.000
_cell.length_b   1.000
_cell.length_c   1.000
_cell.angle_alpha   90.00
_cell.angle_beta   90.00
_cell.angle_gamma   90.00
#
_symmetry.space_group_name_H-M   'P 1'
#
loop_
_entity.id
_entity.type
_entity.pdbx_description
1 polymer ?
#
loop_
_entity_poly.entity_id
_entity_poly.type
_entity_poly.pdbx_seq_one_letter_code
_entity_poly.pdbx_strand_id
1 'polypeptide(L)'
;MKDRVSTVDIAVARPCDAGEEKESAAAIAAAYTAYSHAIDYHYENMIRSSRPRGRSTAWTFDNDIELNLSVWNRSLSVRIRSPYMTQLRREEKAMGLTDYDDILEDD
;
A
#
# COMPACT_ATOMS: atom_id res chain seq x y z
N MET A 1 -9.09 20.16 -15.16
CA MET A 1 -9.59 18.82 -14.80
C MET A 1 -9.47 18.68 -13.28
N LYS A 2 -10.46 19.14 -12.51
CA LYS A 2 -10.39 19.26 -11.03
C LYS A 2 -11.25 18.20 -10.30
N ASP A 3 -11.87 17.28 -11.02
CA ASP A 3 -12.96 16.44 -10.50
C ASP A 3 -12.65 14.92 -10.53
N ARG A 4 -11.37 14.52 -10.61
CA ARG A 4 -10.98 13.10 -10.58
C ARG A 4 -10.31 12.77 -9.25
N VAL A 5 -10.86 11.78 -8.55
CA VAL A 5 -10.26 11.22 -7.34
C VAL A 5 -8.88 10.66 -7.69
N SER A 6 -7.84 11.27 -7.12
CA SER A 6 -6.46 10.91 -7.42
C SER A 6 -6.01 9.66 -6.65
N THR A 7 -6.47 9.54 -5.40
CA THR A 7 -6.17 8.44 -4.47
C THR A 7 -7.37 8.18 -3.57
N VAL A 8 -7.65 6.91 -3.30
CA VAL A 8 -8.55 6.47 -2.22
C VAL A 8 -7.70 5.69 -1.21
N ASP A 9 -7.88 5.97 0.08
CA ASP A 9 -7.24 5.21 1.17
C ASP A 9 -8.32 4.77 2.16
N ILE A 10 -8.36 3.48 2.44
CA ILE A 10 -9.27 2.86 3.38
C ILE A 10 -8.42 2.17 4.43
N ALA A 11 -8.49 2.64 5.67
CA ALA A 11 -7.85 2.00 6.81
C ALA A 11 -8.91 1.34 7.69
N VAL A 12 -8.70 0.06 8.01
CA VAL A 12 -9.55 -0.72 8.91
C VAL A 12 -8.71 -1.12 10.12
N ALA A 13 -9.17 -0.73 11.30
CA ALA A 13 -8.55 -1.07 12.56
C ALA A 13 -9.49 -1.95 13.39
N ARG A 14 -8.92 -2.89 14.13
CA ARG A 14 -9.65 -3.64 15.15
C ARG A 14 -9.44 -2.94 16.49
N PRO A 15 -10.50 -2.63 17.26
CA PRO A 15 -10.35 -2.26 18.67
C PRO A 15 -9.52 -3.33 19.40
N CYS A 16 -8.57 -2.90 20.21
CA CYS A 16 -7.62 -3.79 20.88
C CYS A 16 -7.57 -3.40 22.35
N ASP A 17 -8.03 -4.29 23.21
CA ASP A 17 -7.95 -4.10 24.65
C ASP A 17 -6.50 -4.21 25.11
N ALA A 18 -6.20 -3.56 26.24
CA ALA A 18 -4.87 -3.62 26.85
C ALA A 18 -4.57 -5.05 27.30
N GLY A 19 -3.45 -5.61 26.85
CA GLY A 19 -3.06 -7.01 27.07
C GLY A 19 -3.27 -7.92 25.86
N GLU A 20 -4.08 -7.51 24.88
CA GLU A 20 -4.34 -8.28 23.65
C GLU A 20 -3.48 -7.85 22.46
N GLU A 21 -2.50 -6.97 22.66
CA GLU A 21 -1.69 -6.38 21.60
C GLU A 21 -1.04 -7.42 20.69
N LYS A 22 -0.53 -8.49 21.29
CA LYS A 22 0.17 -9.55 20.56
C LYS A 22 -0.78 -10.36 19.69
N GLU A 23 -1.97 -10.69 20.21
CA GLU A 23 -2.99 -11.41 19.45
C GLU A 23 -3.55 -10.54 18.33
N SER A 24 -3.83 -9.26 18.61
CA SER A 24 -4.26 -8.29 17.62
C SER A 24 -3.23 -8.14 16.50
N ALA A 25 -1.94 -8.01 16.84
CA ALA A 25 -0.85 -7.97 15.86
C ALA A 25 -0.77 -9.24 15.01
N ALA A 26 -0.94 -10.42 15.63
CA ALA A 26 -0.96 -11.70 14.91
C ALA A 26 -2.15 -11.80 13.95
N ALA A 27 -3.33 -11.35 14.38
CA ALA A 27 -4.54 -11.32 13.54
C ALA A 27 -4.37 -10.38 12.34
N ILE A 28 -3.78 -9.19 12.54
CA ILE A 28 -3.49 -8.24 11.46
C ILE A 28 -2.47 -8.82 10.48
N ALA A 29 -1.41 -9.48 10.98
CA ALA A 29 -0.42 -10.13 10.14
C ALA A 29 -1.05 -11.25 9.29
N ALA A 30 -1.90 -12.08 9.91
CA ALA A 30 -2.63 -13.13 9.20
C ALA A 30 -3.57 -12.56 8.12
N ALA A 31 -4.31 -11.49 8.44
CA ALA A 31 -5.17 -10.82 7.48
C ALA A 31 -4.38 -10.20 6.31
N TYR A 32 -3.24 -9.56 6.61
CA TYR A 32 -2.33 -9.04 5.59
C TYR A 32 -1.87 -10.15 4.65
N THR A 33 -1.38 -11.28 5.18
CA THR A 33 -0.96 -12.44 4.36
C THR A 33 -2.10 -12.99 3.52
N ALA A 34 -3.30 -13.16 4.11
CA ALA A 34 -4.46 -13.68 3.40
C ALA A 34 -4.88 -12.78 2.23
N TYR A 35 -4.93 -11.45 2.46
CA TYR A 35 -5.31 -10.52 1.41
C TYR A 35 -4.24 -10.34 0.34
N SER A 36 -2.95 -10.31 0.72
CA SER A 36 -1.86 -10.32 -0.26
C SER A 36 -1.96 -11.54 -1.18
N HIS A 37 -2.13 -12.73 -0.61
CA HIS A 37 -2.29 -13.95 -1.41
C HIS A 37 -3.54 -13.91 -2.29
N ALA A 38 -4.67 -13.41 -1.78
CA ALA A 38 -5.89 -13.26 -2.57
C ALA A 38 -5.71 -12.29 -3.75
N ILE A 39 -4.99 -11.18 -3.55
CA ILE A 39 -4.69 -10.23 -4.63
C ILE A 39 -3.80 -10.88 -5.68
N ASP A 40 -2.70 -11.51 -5.27
CA ASP A 40 -1.79 -12.21 -6.18
C ASP A 40 -2.53 -13.27 -6.99
N TYR A 41 -3.35 -14.12 -6.34
CA TYR A 41 -4.09 -15.19 -6.99
C TYR A 41 -5.18 -14.68 -7.96
N HIS A 42 -6.02 -13.73 -7.52
CA HIS A 42 -7.15 -13.28 -8.33
C HIS A 42 -6.75 -12.37 -9.49
N TYR A 43 -5.63 -11.67 -9.37
CA TYR A 43 -5.20 -10.66 -10.34
C TYR A 43 -3.87 -10.99 -11.02
N GLU A 44 -3.37 -12.22 -10.91
CA GLU A 44 -2.08 -12.67 -11.47
C GLU A 44 -1.86 -12.18 -12.91
N ASN A 45 -2.86 -12.34 -13.77
CA ASN A 45 -2.79 -11.98 -15.20
C ASN A 45 -2.97 -10.48 -15.49
N MET A 46 -3.31 -9.67 -14.49
CA MET A 46 -3.49 -8.21 -14.63
C MET A 46 -2.41 -7.41 -13.88
N ILE A 47 -1.64 -8.07 -13.01
CA ILE A 47 -0.55 -7.47 -12.26
C ILE A 47 0.65 -7.36 -13.20
N ARG A 48 0.99 -6.12 -13.56
CA ARG A 48 2.21 -5.83 -14.32
C ARG A 48 3.46 -5.97 -13.47
N SER A 49 3.38 -5.54 -12.21
CA SER A 49 4.50 -5.61 -11.27
C SER A 49 4.03 -5.53 -9.83
N SER A 50 4.71 -6.24 -8.93
CA SER A 50 4.55 -6.09 -7.48
C SER A 50 5.82 -5.52 -6.84
N ARG A 51 5.68 -4.84 -5.71
CA ARG A 51 6.77 -4.25 -4.95
C ARG A 51 6.50 -4.37 -3.45
N PRO A 52 7.08 -5.38 -2.78
CA PRO A 52 7.08 -5.47 -1.33
C PRO A 52 8.05 -4.44 -0.72
N ARG A 53 7.66 -3.82 0.39
CA ARG A 53 8.47 -2.92 1.21
C ARG A 53 8.01 -3.00 2.67
N GLY A 54 8.86 -3.57 3.54
CA GLY A 54 8.59 -3.67 4.97
C GLY A 54 7.24 -4.33 5.23
N ARG A 55 6.32 -3.60 5.86
CA ARG A 55 4.95 -4.07 6.15
C ARG A 55 3.92 -3.67 5.09
N SER A 56 4.34 -3.56 3.83
CA SER A 56 3.46 -3.17 2.73
C SER A 56 3.83 -3.88 1.43
N THR A 57 2.82 -4.11 0.58
CA THR A 57 3.02 -4.54 -0.80
C THR A 57 2.20 -3.65 -1.71
N ALA A 58 2.82 -3.16 -2.78
CA ALA A 58 2.14 -2.46 -3.87
C ALA A 58 2.07 -3.35 -5.11
N TRP A 59 0.91 -3.41 -5.75
CA TRP A 59 0.70 -4.02 -7.07
C TRP A 59 0.32 -2.94 -8.05
N THR A 60 1.03 -2.88 -9.17
CA THR A 60 0.67 -2.04 -10.30
C THR A 60 0.05 -2.92 -11.38
N PHE A 61 -1.16 -2.57 -11.80
CA PHE A 61 -1.92 -3.28 -12.81
C PHE A 61 -1.61 -2.73 -14.21
N ASP A 62 -1.99 -3.47 -15.25
CA ASP A 62 -1.77 -3.07 -16.65
C ASP A 62 -2.47 -1.76 -17.04
N ASN A 63 -3.58 -1.43 -16.37
CA ASN A 63 -4.29 -0.16 -16.54
C ASN A 63 -3.68 0.99 -15.73
N ASP A 64 -2.47 0.82 -15.21
CA ASP A 64 -1.72 1.78 -14.39
C ASP A 64 -2.34 2.13 -13.03
N ILE A 65 -3.37 1.41 -12.56
CA ILE A 65 -3.80 1.50 -11.16
C ILE A 65 -2.71 0.91 -10.25
N GLU A 66 -2.43 1.56 -9.11
CA GLU A 66 -1.61 0.96 -8.04
C GLU A 66 -2.53 0.65 -6.84
N LEU A 67 -2.57 -0.61 -6.43
CA LEU A 67 -3.16 -1.04 -5.16
C LEU A 67 -2.02 -1.25 -4.17
N ASN A 68 -2.10 -0.65 -2.99
CA ASN A 68 -1.15 -0.87 -1.92
C ASN A 68 -1.87 -1.39 -0.69
N LEU A 69 -1.43 -2.54 -0.18
CA LEU A 69 -1.83 -3.08 1.10
C LEU A 69 -0.71 -2.83 2.10
N SER A 70 -1.02 -2.27 3.26
CA SER A 70 -0.03 -1.91 4.26
C SER A 70 -0.54 -2.11 5.68
N VAL A 71 0.35 -2.49 6.59
CA VAL A 71 0.06 -2.56 8.03
C VAL A 71 0.60 -1.30 8.69
N TRP A 72 -0.29 -0.50 9.27
CA TRP A 72 0.02 0.73 9.99
C TRP A 72 -0.37 0.56 11.45
N ASN A 73 0.60 0.61 12.38
CA ASN A 73 0.33 0.37 13.80
C ASN A 73 -0.46 -0.92 14.06
N ARG A 74 -1.75 -0.79 14.42
CA ARG A 74 -2.72 -1.86 14.67
C ARG A 74 -3.86 -1.87 13.64
N SER A 75 -3.60 -1.41 12.43
CA SER A 75 -4.56 -1.37 11.33
C SER A 75 -3.98 -1.89 10.04
N LEU A 76 -4.88 -2.29 9.16
CA LEU A 76 -4.61 -2.62 7.78
C LEU A 76 -5.15 -1.48 6.90
N SER A 77 -4.32 -0.92 6.03
CA SER A 77 -4.70 0.10 5.06
C SER A 77 -4.60 -0.44 3.64
N VAL A 78 -5.63 -0.15 2.85
CA VAL A 78 -5.71 -0.36 1.42
C VAL A 78 -5.75 0.99 0.74
N ARG A 79 -4.76 1.28 -0.09
CA ARG A 79 -4.70 2.50 -0.89
C ARG A 79 -4.78 2.17 -2.37
N ILE A 80 -5.66 2.85 -3.09
CA ILE A 80 -5.80 2.78 -4.55
C ILE A 80 -5.36 4.11 -5.14
N ARG A 81 -4.36 4.09 -6.00
CA ARG A 81 -3.91 5.26 -6.75
C ARG A 81 -4.41 5.18 -8.18
N SER A 82 -4.90 6.31 -8.67
CA SER A 82 -5.32 6.46 -10.06
C SER A 82 -4.13 6.28 -11.02
N PRO A 83 -4.38 5.93 -12.30
CA PRO A 83 -3.36 5.83 -13.33
C PRO A 83 -2.44 7.05 -13.42
N TYR A 84 -3.02 8.24 -13.26
CA TYR A 84 -2.27 9.50 -13.24
C TYR A 84 -1.27 9.57 -12.08
N MET A 85 -1.67 9.19 -10.87
CA MET A 85 -0.78 9.19 -9.70
C MET A 85 0.32 8.13 -9.82
N THR A 86 0.02 6.98 -10.41
CA THR A 86 1.03 5.94 -10.70
C THR A 86 2.03 6.43 -11.75
N GLN A 87 1.56 7.12 -12.79
CA GLN A 87 2.40 7.70 -13.82
C GLN A 87 3.34 8.76 -13.25
N LEU A 88 2.81 9.74 -12.51
CA LEU A 88 3.62 10.75 -11.82
C LEU A 88 4.72 10.11 -10.99
N ARG A 89 4.40 9.06 -10.23
CA ARG A 89 5.40 8.36 -9.41
C ARG A 89 6.51 7.75 -10.25
N ARG A 90 6.21 7.18 -11.43
CA ARG A 90 7.23 6.62 -12.33
C ARG A 90 8.14 7.72 -12.87
N GLU A 91 7.58 8.87 -13.21
CA GLU A 91 8.33 10.05 -13.66
C GLU A 91 9.26 10.56 -12.55
N GLU A 92 8.77 10.69 -11.32
CA GLU A 92 9.58 11.02 -10.13
C GLU A 92 10.77 10.06 -9.98
N LYS A 93 10.55 8.74 -10.15
CA LYS A 93 11.65 7.76 -10.10
C LYS A 93 12.65 7.92 -11.23
N ALA A 94 12.17 8.15 -12.45
CA ALA A 94 13.04 8.35 -13.61
C ALA A 94 13.91 9.61 -13.45
N MET A 95 13.44 10.60 -12.69
CA MET A 95 14.18 11.81 -12.33
C MET A 95 15.08 11.64 -11.09
N GLY A 96 15.09 10.46 -10.45
CA GLY A 96 15.87 10.20 -9.25
C GLY A 96 15.30 10.80 -7.96
N LEU A 97 14.04 11.25 -7.96
CA LEU A 97 13.39 11.94 -6.82
C LEU A 97 12.72 10.97 -5.84
N THR A 98 13.28 9.77 -5.65
CA THR A 98 12.62 8.68 -4.88
C THR A 98 13.09 8.52 -3.45
N ASP A 99 14.16 9.22 -3.09
CA ASP A 99 14.69 9.22 -1.74
C ASP A 99 14.18 10.47 -1.03
N TYR A 100 13.22 10.28 -0.13
CA TYR A 100 12.74 11.34 0.76
C TYR A 100 13.39 11.20 2.14
N ASP A 101 14.18 10.14 2.39
CA ASP A 101 14.90 9.96 3.64
C ASP A 101 16.08 10.97 3.72
N ASP A 102 16.60 11.43 2.57
CA ASP A 102 17.56 12.55 2.47
C ASP A 102 16.96 13.95 2.76
N ILE A 103 15.63 14.06 2.91
CA ILE A 103 14.92 15.35 3.04
C ILE A 103 14.48 15.62 4.48
N LEU A 104 14.59 14.64 5.37
CA LEU A 104 14.42 14.85 6.80
C LEU A 104 15.80 15.10 7.40
N GLU A 105 16.23 16.37 7.38
CA GLU A 105 17.30 16.84 8.27
C GLU A 105 16.92 16.46 9.71
N ASP A 106 17.81 15.71 10.38
CA ASP A 106 17.78 15.50 11.82
C ASP A 106 17.91 16.88 12.50
N ASP A 107 16.85 17.33 13.19
CA ASP A 107 16.92 18.41 14.19
C ASP A 107 17.42 17.87 15.55
#